data_AF-A0A952B259-F1
#
_entry.id   AF-A0A952B259-F1
#
_cell.length_a   1.000
_cell.length_b   1.000
_cell.length_c   1.000
_cell.angle_alpha   90.00
_cell.angle_beta   90.00
_cell.angle_gamma   90.00
#
_symmetry.space_group_name_H-M   'P 1'
#
loop_
_entity.id
_entity.type
_entity.pdbx_description
1 polymer ?
#
loop_
_entity_poly.entity_id
_entity_poly.type
_entity_poly.pdbx_seq_one_letter_code
_entity_poly.pdbx_strand_id
1 'polypeptide(L)'
;MSRYKNQGQIRLLCKTDHQVLFDACVELSRRFASGDLKSGQYNVRHDPHPDVAGFPKAIIDLGPNGVTIGDYGEVRLEMMGGMDHFGVSFYPVDYKKPPFVGFKLGDKKLIDGLWYYDDGYQERPEDYDKRIDALIQKGKIRNQAEDQRND
;
A
#
# COMPACT_ATOMS: atom_id res chain seq x y z
N MET A 1 -2.23 15.83 -12.99
CA MET A 1 -2.29 14.82 -11.91
C MET A 1 -3.58 14.98 -11.13
N SER A 2 -4.34 13.90 -10.93
CA SER A 2 -5.68 13.98 -10.32
C SER A 2 -5.61 14.36 -8.84
N ARG A 3 -6.49 15.27 -8.40
CA ARG A 3 -6.65 15.67 -6.99
C ARG A 3 -6.93 14.46 -6.08
N TYR A 4 -7.62 13.45 -6.60
CA TYR A 4 -7.94 12.20 -5.90
C TYR A 4 -6.70 11.35 -5.63
N LYS A 5 -5.75 11.27 -6.57
CA LYS A 5 -4.48 10.54 -6.38
C LYS A 5 -3.70 11.12 -5.21
N ASN A 6 -3.54 12.46 -5.18
CA ASN A 6 -2.81 13.13 -4.10
C ASN A 6 -3.44 12.91 -2.72
N GLN A 7 -4.78 12.84 -2.63
CA GLN A 7 -5.45 12.56 -1.35
C GLN A 7 -5.20 11.13 -0.87
N GLY A 8 -5.28 10.14 -1.76
CA GLY A 8 -4.98 8.75 -1.42
C GLY A 8 -3.52 8.55 -1.01
N GLN A 9 -2.59 9.21 -1.70
CA GLN A 9 -1.17 9.21 -1.34
C GLN A 9 -0.93 9.85 0.03
N ILE A 10 -1.50 11.03 0.31
CA ILE A 10 -1.36 11.68 1.63
C ILE A 10 -1.94 10.79 2.74
N ARG A 11 -3.09 10.15 2.48
CA ARG A 11 -3.67 9.20 3.43
C ARG A 11 -2.70 8.08 3.73
N LEU A 12 -2.24 7.37 2.70
CA LEU A 12 -1.34 6.23 2.81
C LEU A 12 0.01 6.59 3.44
N LEU A 13 0.63 7.69 3.02
CA LEU A 13 2.00 8.04 3.40
C LEU A 13 2.08 8.81 4.72
N CYS A 14 1.00 9.44 5.17
CA CYS A 14 1.05 10.36 6.32
C CYS A 14 0.03 10.08 7.40
N LYS A 15 -1.14 9.54 7.05
CA LYS A 15 -2.24 9.33 8.01
C LYS A 15 -2.39 7.86 8.41
N THR A 16 -1.76 6.95 7.68
CA THR A 16 -1.77 5.52 7.99
C THR A 16 -0.66 5.20 8.97
N ASP A 17 -1.01 4.47 10.04
CA ASP A 17 -0.02 3.80 10.87
C ASP A 17 0.59 2.62 10.08
N HIS A 18 1.85 2.78 9.67
CA HIS A 18 2.52 1.78 8.84
C HIS A 18 2.83 0.48 9.57
N GLN A 19 2.96 0.51 10.90
CA GLN A 19 3.17 -0.71 11.69
C GLN A 19 1.87 -1.54 11.74
N VAL A 20 0.74 -0.89 12.02
CA VAL A 20 -0.58 -1.55 12.01
C VAL A 20 -0.92 -2.09 10.61
N LEU A 21 -0.57 -1.36 9.55
CA LEU A 21 -0.74 -1.85 8.18
C LEU A 21 0.17 -3.04 7.87
N PHE A 22 1.41 -3.02 8.34
CA PHE A 22 2.33 -4.14 8.19
C PHE A 22 1.83 -5.40 8.89
N ASP A 23 1.37 -5.29 10.13
CA ASP A 23 0.84 -6.42 10.90
C ASP A 23 -0.39 -7.03 10.19
N ALA A 24 -1.25 -6.19 9.59
CA ALA A 24 -2.36 -6.64 8.77
C ALA A 24 -1.91 -7.40 7.50
N CYS A 25 -0.85 -6.94 6.83
CA CYS A 25 -0.29 -7.67 5.69
C CYS A 25 0.34 -9.01 6.11
N VAL A 26 1.02 -9.04 7.25
CA VAL A 26 1.56 -10.29 7.85
C VAL A 26 0.42 -11.28 8.11
N GLU A 27 -0.71 -10.82 8.63
CA GLU A 27 -1.88 -11.67 8.87
C GLU A 27 -2.42 -12.29 7.56
N LEU A 28 -2.57 -11.49 6.50
CA LEU A 28 -3.00 -12.01 5.19
C LEU A 28 -2.00 -13.03 4.62
N SER A 29 -0.70 -12.74 4.73
CA SER A 29 0.36 -13.66 4.30
C SER A 29 0.31 -14.98 5.08
N ARG A 30 0.07 -14.93 6.40
CA ARG A 30 -0.09 -16.12 7.23
C ARG A 30 -1.31 -16.95 6.84
N ARG A 31 -2.44 -16.31 6.54
CA ARG A 31 -3.66 -16.98 6.07
C ARG A 31 -3.48 -17.61 4.69
N PHE A 32 -2.68 -17.02 3.82
CA PHE A 32 -2.25 -17.68 2.59
C PHE A 32 -1.39 -18.91 2.90
N ALA A 33 -0.41 -18.81 3.79
CA ALA A 33 0.46 -19.92 4.16
C ALA A 33 -0.28 -21.10 4.83
N SER A 34 -1.37 -20.83 5.56
CA SER A 34 -2.25 -21.88 6.12
C SER A 34 -3.23 -22.48 5.10
N GLY A 35 -3.36 -21.87 3.92
CA GLY A 35 -4.28 -22.27 2.85
C GLY A 35 -5.70 -21.71 2.96
N ASP A 36 -5.96 -20.88 3.97
CA ASP A 36 -7.24 -20.18 4.21
C ASP A 36 -7.53 -19.13 3.13
N LEU A 37 -6.48 -18.55 2.54
CA LEU A 37 -6.56 -17.69 1.36
C LEU A 37 -5.77 -18.32 0.21
N LYS A 38 -6.13 -17.96 -1.03
CA LYS A 38 -5.42 -18.37 -2.25
C LYS A 38 -4.62 -17.19 -2.79
N SER A 39 -3.63 -17.48 -3.63
CA SER A 39 -3.01 -16.42 -4.43
C SER A 39 -4.04 -15.90 -5.44
N GLY A 40 -3.94 -14.61 -5.76
CA GLY A 40 -4.87 -13.95 -6.67
C GLY A 40 -5.21 -12.52 -6.27
N GLN A 41 -6.14 -11.94 -7.02
CA GLN A 41 -6.66 -10.59 -6.84
C GLN A 41 -7.98 -10.62 -6.07
N TYR A 42 -8.05 -9.82 -5.02
CA TYR A 42 -9.23 -9.61 -4.18
C TYR A 42 -9.71 -8.18 -4.35
N ASN A 43 -10.83 -7.99 -5.07
CA ASN A 43 -11.45 -6.68 -5.21
C ASN A 43 -12.04 -6.24 -3.86
N VAL A 44 -11.79 -4.99 -3.45
CA VAL A 44 -12.24 -4.48 -2.15
C VAL A 44 -13.40 -3.49 -2.29
N ARG A 45 -13.39 -2.64 -3.32
CA ARG A 45 -14.40 -1.56 -3.47
C ARG A 45 -15.50 -1.86 -4.46
N HIS A 46 -15.13 -2.36 -5.64
CA HIS A 46 -16.07 -2.62 -6.73
C HIS A 46 -16.23 -4.11 -6.88
N ASP A 47 -17.44 -4.62 -6.65
CA ASP A 47 -17.75 -6.06 -6.63
C ASP A 47 -16.81 -6.83 -5.67
N PRO A 48 -16.95 -6.60 -4.35
CA PRO A 48 -16.00 -7.09 -3.37
C PRO A 48 -15.97 -8.62 -3.34
N HIS A 49 -14.77 -9.19 -3.36
CA HIS A 49 -14.60 -10.64 -3.25
C HIS A 49 -15.13 -11.11 -1.87
N PRO A 50 -15.86 -12.23 -1.76
CA PRO A 50 -16.46 -12.68 -0.49
C PRO A 50 -15.47 -12.74 0.70
N ASP A 51 -14.25 -13.21 0.45
CA ASP A 51 -13.20 -13.33 1.47
C ASP A 51 -12.76 -11.99 2.08
N VAL A 52 -13.01 -10.86 1.39
CA VAL A 52 -12.64 -9.52 1.87
C VAL A 52 -13.39 -9.15 3.15
N ALA A 53 -14.57 -9.72 3.38
CA ALA A 53 -15.29 -9.51 4.64
C ALA A 53 -14.49 -9.95 5.88
N GLY A 54 -13.55 -10.88 5.71
CA GLY A 54 -12.67 -11.35 6.76
C GLY A 54 -11.29 -10.69 6.77
N PHE A 55 -11.02 -9.68 5.93
CA PHE A 55 -9.70 -9.04 5.89
C PHE A 55 -9.46 -8.16 7.13
N PRO A 56 -8.20 -7.96 7.55
CA PRO A 56 -7.88 -7.11 8.68
C PRO A 56 -8.42 -5.70 8.51
N LYS A 57 -8.97 -5.14 9.60
CA LYS A 57 -9.63 -3.83 9.60
C LYS A 57 -8.73 -2.71 9.06
N ALA A 58 -7.43 -2.74 9.34
CA ALA A 58 -6.49 -1.73 8.84
C ALA A 58 -6.46 -1.64 7.30
N ILE A 59 -6.57 -2.78 6.60
CA ILE A 59 -6.62 -2.84 5.14
C ILE A 59 -7.98 -2.34 4.63
N ILE A 60 -9.07 -2.77 5.27
CA ILE A 60 -10.42 -2.33 4.93
C ILE A 60 -10.58 -0.81 5.11
N ASP A 61 -10.11 -0.28 6.24
CA ASP A 61 -10.18 1.13 6.56
C ASP A 61 -9.33 1.96 5.59
N LEU A 62 -8.12 1.49 5.26
CA LEU A 62 -7.29 2.11 4.22
C LEU A 62 -8.05 2.23 2.90
N GLY A 63 -8.88 1.22 2.59
CA GLY A 63 -9.79 1.18 1.47
C GLY A 63 -9.04 1.16 0.13
N PRO A 64 -8.20 0.16 -0.16
CA PRO A 64 -7.64 -0.03 -1.49
C PRO A 64 -8.74 -0.37 -2.51
N ASN A 65 -8.44 -0.27 -3.79
CA ASN A 65 -9.28 -0.81 -4.86
C ASN A 65 -9.21 -2.34 -4.89
N GLY A 66 -8.02 -2.89 -4.71
CA GLY A 66 -7.79 -4.33 -4.68
C GLY A 66 -6.59 -4.73 -3.83
N VAL A 67 -6.57 -5.99 -3.44
CA VAL A 67 -5.47 -6.65 -2.75
C VAL A 67 -5.00 -7.84 -3.58
N THR A 68 -3.72 -7.90 -3.91
CA THR A 68 -3.12 -9.07 -4.56
C THR A 68 -2.34 -9.86 -3.52
N ILE A 69 -2.56 -11.18 -3.47
CA ILE A 69 -1.69 -12.11 -2.74
C ILE A 69 -0.90 -12.90 -3.79
N GLY A 70 0.42 -12.79 -3.73
CA GLY A 70 1.31 -13.53 -4.64
C GLY A 70 1.57 -14.96 -4.18
N ASP A 71 2.19 -15.75 -5.06
CA ASP A 71 2.44 -17.17 -4.82
C ASP A 71 3.48 -17.43 -3.71
N TYR A 72 4.20 -16.40 -3.27
CA TYR A 72 5.18 -16.48 -2.17
C TYR A 72 4.69 -15.73 -0.93
N GLY A 73 3.39 -15.41 -0.85
CA GLY A 73 2.78 -14.76 0.30
C GLY A 73 3.07 -13.27 0.41
N GLU A 74 3.64 -12.64 -0.63
CA GLU A 74 3.66 -11.18 -0.73
C GLU A 74 2.24 -10.64 -0.86
N VAL A 75 2.02 -9.44 -0.30
CA VAL A 75 0.71 -8.79 -0.31
C VAL A 75 0.86 -7.42 -0.94
N ARG A 76 0.08 -7.13 -1.97
CA ARG A 76 0.06 -5.83 -2.66
C ARG A 76 -1.29 -5.16 -2.45
N LEU A 77 -1.30 -3.95 -1.91
CA LEU A 77 -2.51 -3.14 -1.76
C LEU A 77 -2.51 -2.05 -2.83
N GLU A 78 -3.43 -2.11 -3.77
CA GLU A 78 -3.56 -1.14 -4.84
C GLU A 78 -4.57 -0.05 -4.45
N MET A 79 -4.11 1.18 -4.29
CA MET A 79 -4.96 2.30 -3.87
C MET A 79 -5.74 2.95 -5.02
N MET A 80 -5.22 2.80 -6.25
CA MET A 80 -5.79 3.35 -7.46
C MET A 80 -5.50 2.40 -8.63
N GLY A 81 -6.54 2.12 -9.42
CA GLY A 81 -6.50 1.27 -10.62
C GLY A 81 -6.53 2.10 -11.91
N GLY A 82 -6.28 1.45 -13.04
CA GLY A 82 -6.46 2.04 -14.38
C GLY A 82 -5.13 2.28 -15.10
N MET A 83 -4.83 3.53 -15.46
CA MET A 83 -3.58 3.90 -16.16
C MET A 83 -2.49 4.44 -15.22
N ASP A 84 -2.78 4.57 -13.93
CA ASP A 84 -1.85 5.15 -12.95
C ASP A 84 -2.05 4.50 -11.58
N HIS A 85 -1.13 3.60 -11.20
CA HIS A 85 -1.23 2.83 -9.97
C HIS A 85 -0.28 3.35 -8.91
N PHE A 86 -0.75 3.32 -7.66
CA PHE A 86 0.11 3.45 -6.50
C PHE A 86 -0.44 2.63 -5.34
N GLY A 87 0.42 2.32 -4.37
CA GLY A 87 0.02 1.49 -3.26
C GLY A 87 1.18 1.07 -2.38
N VAL A 88 1.00 -0.08 -1.72
CA VAL A 88 2.07 -0.71 -0.95
C VAL A 88 2.24 -2.17 -1.31
N SER A 89 3.48 -2.64 -1.22
CA SER A 89 3.86 -4.04 -1.30
C SER A 89 4.48 -4.45 0.04
N PHE A 90 3.96 -5.52 0.61
CA PHE A 90 4.53 -6.23 1.73
C PHE A 90 5.24 -7.49 1.24
N TYR A 91 6.41 -7.75 1.81
CA TYR A 91 7.18 -8.97 1.57
C TYR A 91 7.46 -9.67 2.90
N PRO A 92 7.12 -10.97 3.05
CA PRO A 92 7.44 -11.71 4.26
C PRO A 92 8.96 -11.85 4.45
N VAL A 93 9.40 -12.11 5.68
CA VAL A 93 10.84 -12.15 6.04
C VAL A 93 11.59 -13.23 5.24
N ASP A 94 10.94 -14.34 4.96
CA ASP A 94 11.44 -15.46 4.17
C ASP A 94 11.13 -15.34 2.67
N TYR A 95 10.71 -14.15 2.21
CA TYR A 95 10.36 -13.91 0.81
C TYR A 95 11.54 -14.27 -0.11
N LYS A 96 11.33 -15.32 -0.90
CA LYS A 96 12.25 -15.72 -1.96
C LYS A 96 12.01 -14.81 -3.14
N LYS A 97 12.86 -13.79 -3.28
CA LYS A 97 12.82 -12.89 -4.43
C LYS A 97 12.68 -13.71 -5.73
N PRO A 98 11.76 -13.33 -6.63
CA PRO A 98 11.64 -13.97 -7.93
C PRO A 98 12.99 -14.01 -8.64
N PRO A 99 13.29 -15.08 -9.40
CA PRO A 99 14.62 -15.30 -9.98
C PRO A 99 14.93 -14.40 -11.18
N PHE A 100 14.11 -13.40 -11.48
CA PHE A 100 14.31 -12.55 -12.66
C PHE A 100 15.10 -11.28 -12.34
N VAL A 101 15.97 -10.91 -13.28
CA VAL A 101 16.81 -9.70 -13.22
C VAL A 101 15.91 -8.46 -13.25
N GLY A 102 16.19 -7.51 -12.36
CA GLY A 102 15.47 -6.22 -12.31
C GLY A 102 14.24 -6.18 -11.40
N PHE A 103 13.98 -7.25 -10.62
CA PHE A 103 12.90 -7.21 -9.62
C PHE A 103 13.14 -6.11 -8.58
N LYS A 104 12.18 -5.19 -8.46
CA LYS A 104 12.16 -4.10 -7.49
C LYS A 104 11.09 -4.37 -6.44
N LEU A 105 11.44 -4.24 -5.15
CA LEU A 105 10.49 -4.40 -4.03
C LEU A 105 9.47 -3.26 -3.98
N GLY A 106 9.87 -2.07 -4.41
CA GLY A 106 9.04 -0.89 -4.50
C GLY A 106 9.91 0.35 -4.65
N ASP A 107 9.30 1.51 -4.72
CA ASP A 107 9.98 2.76 -5.01
C ASP A 107 10.54 3.43 -3.75
N LYS A 108 9.80 3.39 -2.64
CA LYS A 108 10.22 3.97 -1.36
C LYS A 108 9.93 3.00 -0.22
N LYS A 109 10.95 2.68 0.57
CA LYS A 109 10.78 1.90 1.79
C LYS A 109 10.00 2.72 2.83
N LEU A 110 8.92 2.17 3.37
CA LEU A 110 8.17 2.79 4.46
C LEU A 110 8.71 2.31 5.80
N ILE A 111 8.72 0.99 5.98
CA ILE A 111 9.38 0.27 7.08
C ILE A 111 9.96 -1.06 6.54
N ASP A 112 10.68 -1.80 7.37
CA ASP A 112 11.26 -3.09 6.97
C ASP A 112 10.16 -4.06 6.51
N GLY A 113 10.27 -4.54 5.26
CA GLY A 113 9.27 -5.41 4.64
C GLY A 113 8.06 -4.70 4.00
N LEU A 114 7.86 -3.40 4.21
CA LEU A 114 6.76 -2.61 3.61
C LEU A 114 7.29 -1.50 2.69
N TRP A 115 6.88 -1.54 1.43
CA TRP A 115 7.36 -0.64 0.40
C TRP A 115 6.20 0.08 -0.28
N TYR A 116 6.34 1.39 -0.47
CA TYR A 116 5.47 2.17 -1.34
C TYR A 116 5.89 1.97 -2.80
N TYR A 117 4.91 1.85 -3.69
CA TYR A 117 5.13 1.91 -5.14
C TYR A 117 4.18 2.92 -5.79
N ASP A 118 4.63 3.50 -6.91
CA ASP A 118 3.85 4.43 -7.72
C ASP A 118 4.41 4.46 -9.14
N ASP A 119 3.58 4.18 -10.14
CA ASP A 119 4.00 4.09 -11.54
C ASP A 119 4.70 5.36 -12.04
N GLY A 120 4.38 6.53 -11.45
CA GLY A 120 5.02 7.80 -11.79
C GLY A 120 6.52 7.87 -11.44
N TYR A 121 7.04 6.99 -10.59
CA TYR A 121 8.50 6.88 -10.36
C TYR A 121 9.25 6.43 -11.60
N GLN A 122 8.63 5.65 -12.50
CA GLN A 122 9.27 5.20 -13.73
C GLN A 122 9.41 6.36 -14.74
N GLU A 123 8.45 7.29 -14.73
CA GLU A 123 8.44 8.42 -15.67
C GLU A 123 9.45 9.51 -15.29
N ARG A 124 9.69 9.73 -14.00
CA ARG A 124 10.58 10.80 -13.51
C ARG A 124 11.34 10.41 -12.23
N PRO A 125 12.27 9.46 -12.31
CA PRO A 125 12.94 8.94 -11.11
C PRO A 125 13.74 10.00 -10.32
N GLU A 126 14.20 11.08 -10.97
CA GLU A 126 15.12 12.05 -10.37
C GLU A 126 14.46 13.11 -9.46
N ASP A 127 13.17 13.40 -9.68
CA ASP A 127 12.44 14.43 -8.93
C ASP A 127 11.27 13.88 -8.09
N TYR A 128 10.91 12.61 -8.30
CA TYR A 128 9.74 12.03 -7.65
C TYR A 128 9.87 11.90 -6.14
N ASP A 129 11.08 11.62 -5.63
CA ASP A 129 11.32 11.60 -4.18
C ASP A 129 11.04 12.96 -3.55
N LYS A 130 11.50 14.05 -4.16
CA LYS A 130 11.22 15.42 -3.69
C LYS A 130 9.70 15.69 -3.66
N ARG A 131 8.97 15.17 -4.65
CA ARG A 131 7.52 15.29 -4.74
C ARG A 131 6.82 14.51 -3.63
N ILE A 132 7.26 13.28 -3.36
CA ILE A 132 6.72 12.45 -2.27
C ILE A 132 7.00 13.10 -0.92
N ASP A 133 8.22 13.61 -0.71
CA ASP A 133 8.58 14.32 0.53
C ASP A 133 7.76 15.61 0.71
N ALA A 134 7.50 16.35 -0.38
CA ALA A 134 6.61 17.52 -0.35
C ALA A 134 5.16 17.15 -0.01
N LEU A 135 4.65 16.02 -0.52
CA LEU A 135 3.32 15.50 -0.15
C LEU A 135 3.28 15.11 1.33
N ILE A 136 4.34 14.46 1.82
CA ILE A 136 4.47 14.09 3.23
C ILE A 136 4.44 15.33 4.13
N GLN A 137 5.24 16.34 3.78
CA GLN A 137 5.30 17.58 4.53
C GLN A 137 3.96 18.32 4.54
N LYS A 138 3.27 18.38 3.39
CA LYS A 138 1.94 18.96 3.28
C LYS A 138 0.90 18.21 4.13
N GLY A 139 0.99 16.89 4.20
CA GLY A 139 0.15 16.06 5.05
C GLY A 139 0.33 16.38 6.54
N LYS A 140 1.58 16.48 7.00
CA LYS A 140 1.93 16.81 8.39
C LYS A 140 1.39 18.17 8.82
N ILE A 141 1.57 19.21 7.99
CA ILE A 141 1.08 20.56 8.27
C ILE A 141 -0.45 20.58 8.44
N ARG A 142 -1.18 19.82 7.61
CA ARG A 142 -2.64 19.75 7.71
C ARG A 142 -3.12 19.11 9.00
N ASN A 143 -2.50 18.02 9.43
CA ASN A 143 -2.88 17.35 10.68
C ASN A 143 -2.67 18.29 11.88
N GLN A 144 -1.53 18.98 11.96
CA GLN A 144 -1.25 19.95 13.02
C GLN A 144 -2.27 21.10 13.08
N ALA A 145 -2.74 21.57 11.92
CA ALA A 145 -3.75 22.62 11.85
C ALA A 145 -5.18 22.13 12.15
N GLU A 146 -5.46 20.84 12.00
CA GLU A 146 -6.73 20.21 12.39
C GLU A 146 -6.78 20.00 13.91
N ASP A 147 -5.68 19.56 14.51
CA ASP A 147 -5.56 19.37 15.97
C ASP A 147 -5.75 20.70 16.73
N GLN A 148 -5.13 21.78 16.26
CA GLN A 148 -5.26 23.13 16.85
C GLN A 148 -6.65 23.78 16.75
N ARG A 149 -7.59 23.19 15.98
CA ARG A 149 -8.97 23.70 15.86
C ARG A 149 -9.96 22.95 16.75
N ASN A 150 -9.54 21.82 17.31
CA ASN A 150 -10.38 20.97 18.16
C ASN A 150 -10.05 21.12 19.65
N ASP A 151 -9.10 22.02 19.98
CA ASP A 151 -8.78 22.50 21.32
C ASP A 151 -9.47 23.84 21.60
#